data_AF-A0A090TEV8-F1
#
_entry.id   AF-A0A090TEV8-F1
#
_cell.length_a   1.000
_cell.length_b   1.000
_cell.length_c   1.000
_cell.angle_alpha   90.00
_cell.angle_beta   90.00
_cell.angle_gamma   90.00
#
_symmetry.space_group_name_H-M   'P 1'
#
loop_
_entity.id
_entity.type
_entity.pdbx_description
1 polymer ?
#
loop_
_entity_poly.entity_id
_entity_poly.type
_entity_poly.pdbx_seq_one_letter_code
_entity_poly.pdbx_strand_id
1 'polypeptide(L)'
;MHSVYLSMHWAGEFGGGSGVNQVTKSVVDPISGQPAFKSTLVRVTPFSIGSYMVAIGEGGDKLRDLADFASMQVTDTSGAGGRLWRYATQVPLEKHTWNQATGVALKGKLLVMDTEHGWVTLSCADDAALTVKSIIQVENKTFDADVEQLSQLLGQPFSLSKLLKAIQTGTTSKLVCSCFRVTEKQIIDAIQTQNHTSVAQLQSQLKCGSNCGSCLPEVAKLANQHFQHAQHIDVIVK
;
A
#
# COMPACT_ATOMS: atom_id res chain seq x y z
N MET A 1 -8.54 -20.47 13.63
CA MET A 1 -7.12 -20.81 13.31
C MET A 1 -6.53 -19.54 12.71
N HIS A 2 -5.59 -18.88 13.39
CA HIS A 2 -5.01 -17.63 12.88
C HIS A 2 -3.79 -17.98 12.04
N SER A 3 -3.70 -17.46 10.82
CA SER A 3 -2.55 -17.61 9.93
C SER A 3 -1.88 -16.26 9.72
N VAL A 4 -0.55 -16.25 9.70
CA VAL A 4 0.27 -15.08 9.38
C VAL A 4 1.17 -15.45 8.21
N TYR A 5 1.25 -14.56 7.22
CA TYR A 5 2.08 -14.76 6.03
C TYR A 5 3.35 -13.91 6.16
N LEU A 6 4.51 -14.53 5.97
CA LEU A 6 5.80 -13.85 5.90
C LEU A 6 6.47 -14.17 4.57
N SER A 7 7.32 -13.26 4.11
CA SER A 7 8.11 -13.51 2.91
C SER A 7 9.06 -14.70 3.14
N MET A 8 9.01 -15.66 2.22
CA MET A 8 10.09 -16.64 2.09
C MET A 8 11.31 -15.96 1.44
N HIS A 9 12.48 -16.59 1.61
CA HIS A 9 13.86 -16.35 1.18
C HIS A 9 14.15 -15.60 -0.15
N TRP A 10 13.15 -15.16 -0.90
CA TRP A 10 13.27 -14.40 -2.15
C TRP A 10 13.22 -12.88 -1.97
N ALA A 11 12.97 -12.35 -0.77
CA ALA A 11 13.05 -10.91 -0.54
C ALA A 11 14.50 -10.38 -0.43
N GLY A 12 15.50 -11.25 -0.21
CA GLY A 12 16.92 -10.92 -0.23
C GLY A 12 17.31 -9.69 0.60
N GLU A 13 18.22 -8.87 0.08
CA GLU A 13 18.61 -7.58 0.69
C GLU A 13 17.45 -6.57 0.78
N PHE A 14 16.40 -6.75 -0.03
CA PHE A 14 15.30 -5.80 -0.20
C PHE A 14 14.15 -5.98 0.79
N GLY A 15 14.02 -7.16 1.41
CA GLY A 15 13.07 -7.42 2.49
C GLY A 15 13.58 -7.06 3.89
N GLY A 16 14.87 -6.70 4.01
CA GLY A 16 15.50 -6.42 5.30
C GLY A 16 15.34 -7.59 6.29
N GLY A 17 14.82 -7.28 7.48
CA GLY A 17 14.52 -8.27 8.53
C GLY A 17 13.21 -9.05 8.36
N SER A 18 12.45 -8.82 7.28
CA SER A 18 11.05 -9.29 7.14
C SER A 18 10.92 -10.74 6.60
N GLY A 19 11.99 -11.53 6.67
CA GLY A 19 12.05 -12.89 6.14
C GLY A 19 11.72 -13.94 7.18
N VAL A 20 11.03 -15.02 6.77
CA VAL A 20 10.71 -16.16 7.65
C VAL A 20 11.95 -16.79 8.32
N ASN A 21 13.12 -16.68 7.68
CA ASN A 21 14.39 -17.20 8.21
C ASN A 21 14.91 -16.41 9.42
N GLN A 22 14.45 -15.17 9.66
CA GLN A 22 14.85 -14.38 10.83
C GLN A 22 14.19 -14.87 12.12
N VAL A 23 12.98 -15.41 12.01
CA VAL A 23 12.21 -15.89 13.17
C VAL A 23 12.35 -17.39 13.38
N THR A 24 12.76 -18.15 12.36
CA THR A 24 12.94 -19.62 12.45
C THR A 24 14.38 -20.01 12.82
N LYS A 25 14.52 -20.96 13.75
CA LYS A 25 15.85 -21.46 14.13
C LYS A 25 16.43 -22.40 13.07
N SER A 26 17.70 -22.23 12.75
CA SER A 26 18.47 -23.17 11.93
C SER A 26 19.00 -24.32 12.79
N VAL A 27 18.12 -25.28 13.11
CA VAL A 27 18.48 -26.48 13.89
C VAL A 27 18.68 -27.65 12.94
N VAL A 28 19.77 -28.38 13.13
CA VAL A 28 20.09 -29.62 12.41
C VAL A 28 20.20 -30.79 13.39
N ASP A 29 19.85 -31.98 12.93
CA ASP A 29 20.11 -33.21 13.66
C ASP A 29 21.64 -33.44 13.78
N PRO A 30 22.18 -33.63 15.00
CA PRO A 30 23.63 -33.67 15.22
C PRO A 30 24.31 -34.92 14.65
N ILE A 31 23.56 -35.95 14.27
CA ILE A 31 24.10 -37.22 13.77
C ILE A 31 24.06 -37.26 12.23
N SER A 32 22.91 -36.94 11.64
CA SER A 32 22.66 -37.01 10.20
C SER A 32 22.89 -35.69 9.47
N GLY A 33 22.90 -34.56 10.18
CA GLY A 33 22.96 -33.22 9.60
C GLY A 33 21.65 -32.77 8.93
N GLN A 34 20.58 -33.55 9.02
CA GLN A 34 19.30 -33.18 8.41
C GLN A 34 18.68 -31.98 9.13
N PRO A 35 18.06 -31.04 8.40
CA PRO A 35 17.40 -29.89 9.01
C PRO A 35 16.14 -30.32 9.77
N ALA A 36 15.89 -29.69 10.91
CA ALA A 36 14.63 -29.84 11.64
C ALA A 36 13.44 -29.36 10.78
N PHE A 37 12.24 -29.87 11.04
CA PHE A 37 11.02 -29.33 10.44
C PHE A 37 10.91 -27.83 10.74
N LYS A 38 10.52 -27.04 9.73
CA LYS A 38 10.38 -25.58 9.81
C LYS A 38 9.12 -25.19 10.60
N SER A 39 9.07 -25.58 11.86
CA SER A 39 8.07 -25.13 12.83
C SER A 39 8.76 -24.37 13.94
N THR A 40 8.17 -23.25 14.32
CA THR A 40 8.71 -22.38 15.36
C THR A 40 7.55 -21.65 15.99
N LEU A 41 7.63 -21.46 17.30
CA LEU A 41 6.71 -20.59 18.01
C LEU A 41 7.11 -19.14 17.71
N VAL A 42 6.16 -18.36 17.20
CA VAL A 42 6.33 -16.93 16.95
C VAL A 42 5.39 -16.13 17.85
N ARG A 43 5.79 -14.91 18.23
CA ARG A 43 4.89 -13.96 18.90
C ARG A 43 4.44 -12.92 17.89
N VAL A 44 3.13 -12.75 17.79
CA VAL A 44 2.49 -11.72 16.96
C VAL A 44 1.98 -10.62 17.87
N THR A 45 2.34 -9.37 17.58
CA THR A 45 1.84 -8.19 18.29
C THR A 45 1.35 -7.15 17.30
N PRO A 46 0.27 -6.41 17.61
CA PRO A 46 -0.16 -5.27 16.80
C PRO A 46 0.98 -4.27 16.62
N PHE A 47 1.09 -3.70 15.42
CA PHE A 47 2.04 -2.67 15.07
C PHE A 47 1.28 -1.43 14.61
N SER A 48 1.38 -0.34 15.38
CA SER A 48 0.73 0.91 15.03
C SER A 48 1.59 1.65 14.01
N ILE A 49 1.13 1.74 12.78
CA ILE A 49 1.84 2.47 11.72
C ILE A 49 1.45 3.95 11.80
N GLY A 50 2.46 4.83 11.80
CA GLY A 50 2.31 6.27 11.73
C GLY A 50 2.25 6.80 10.30
N SER A 51 3.04 6.21 9.39
CA SER A 51 3.03 6.56 7.97
C SER A 51 3.31 5.36 7.07
N TYR A 52 2.61 5.33 5.93
CA TYR A 52 2.83 4.43 4.81
C TYR A 52 3.45 5.20 3.65
N MET A 53 4.32 4.55 2.88
CA MET A 53 4.89 5.18 1.69
C MET A 53 4.95 4.22 0.51
N VAL A 54 4.72 4.76 -0.68
CA VAL A 54 4.92 4.09 -1.96
C VAL A 54 5.88 4.93 -2.79
N ALA A 55 7.01 4.36 -3.22
CA ALA A 55 7.97 5.02 -4.08
C ALA A 55 8.16 4.25 -5.39
N ILE A 56 8.08 4.95 -6.52
CA ILE A 56 8.26 4.38 -7.85
C ILE A 56 9.34 5.16 -8.59
N GLY A 57 10.23 4.44 -9.28
CA GLY A 57 11.33 5.01 -10.06
C GLY A 57 12.64 5.11 -9.26
N GLU A 58 13.40 6.17 -9.50
CA GLU A 58 14.76 6.33 -8.96
C GLU A 58 14.77 6.72 -7.47
N GLY A 59 15.81 6.26 -6.74
CA GLY A 59 16.14 6.73 -5.39
C GLY A 59 15.29 6.14 -4.26
N GLY A 60 14.38 5.21 -4.55
CA GLY A 60 13.61 4.51 -3.52
C GLY A 60 14.50 3.81 -2.49
N ASP A 61 15.54 3.10 -2.94
CA ASP A 61 16.50 2.37 -2.10
C ASP A 61 17.15 3.22 -0.99
N LYS A 62 17.25 4.53 -1.19
CA LYS A 62 17.84 5.48 -0.23
C LYS A 62 16.90 5.91 0.88
N LEU A 63 15.62 5.54 0.81
CA LEU A 63 14.62 5.89 1.80
C LEU A 63 14.45 4.80 2.88
N ARG A 64 15.18 3.69 2.77
CA ARG A 64 15.05 2.55 3.68
C ARG A 64 15.26 2.91 5.14
N ASP A 65 16.18 3.83 5.43
CA ASP A 65 16.49 4.24 6.81
C ASP A 65 15.38 5.08 7.46
N LEU A 66 14.38 5.53 6.69
CA LEU A 66 13.22 6.25 7.19
C LEU A 66 12.08 5.32 7.65
N ALA A 67 12.24 4.00 7.47
CA ALA A 67 11.15 3.04 7.64
C ALA A 67 11.55 1.83 8.49
N ASP A 68 10.63 1.39 9.34
CA ASP A 68 10.76 0.12 10.08
C ASP A 68 10.58 -1.10 9.15
N PHE A 69 9.78 -0.92 8.09
CA PHE A 69 9.53 -1.93 7.06
C PHE A 69 9.78 -1.35 5.67
N ALA A 70 10.44 -2.14 4.82
CA ALA A 70 10.63 -1.85 3.41
C ALA A 70 10.51 -3.13 2.59
N SER A 71 9.87 -3.02 1.44
CA SER A 71 9.84 -4.09 0.42
C SER A 71 9.97 -3.50 -0.97
N MET A 72 10.62 -4.24 -1.87
CA MET A 72 10.83 -3.83 -3.25
C MET A 72 10.28 -4.88 -4.20
N GLN A 73 9.64 -4.42 -5.27
CA GLN A 73 9.16 -5.20 -6.38
C GLN A 73 9.70 -4.61 -7.68
N VAL A 74 10.25 -5.46 -8.54
CA VAL A 74 10.58 -5.08 -9.92
C VAL A 74 9.29 -5.13 -10.74
N THR A 75 9.04 -4.08 -11.51
CA THR A 75 7.87 -3.95 -12.38
C THR A 75 8.34 -3.85 -13.83
N ASP A 76 7.65 -4.52 -14.75
CA ASP A 76 7.96 -4.54 -16.19
C ASP A 76 7.61 -3.23 -16.92
N THR A 77 7.42 -2.13 -16.19
CA THR A 77 7.08 -0.82 -16.77
C THR A 77 8.26 -0.30 -17.59
N SER A 78 8.02 -0.28 -18.90
CA SER A 78 8.98 0.01 -19.95
C SER A 78 9.59 1.42 -19.80
N GLY A 79 10.90 1.48 -19.51
CA GLY A 79 11.74 2.64 -19.81
C GLY A 79 12.61 3.19 -18.68
N ALA A 80 12.24 3.03 -17.41
CA ALA A 80 12.95 3.65 -16.27
C ALA A 80 13.39 2.67 -15.17
N GLY A 81 13.51 1.38 -15.50
CA GLY A 81 13.90 0.35 -14.52
C GLY A 81 12.93 0.31 -13.35
N GLY A 82 11.65 0.11 -13.64
CA GLY A 82 10.54 0.24 -12.70
C GLY A 82 10.77 -0.56 -11.41
N ARG A 83 11.17 0.14 -10.35
CA ARG A 83 11.20 -0.39 -8.99
C ARG A 83 10.06 0.26 -8.24
N LEU A 84 9.25 -0.59 -7.63
CA LEU A 84 8.20 -0.21 -6.72
C LEU A 84 8.64 -0.56 -5.32
N TRP A 85 8.77 0.45 -4.47
CA TRP A 85 9.05 0.29 -3.07
C TRP A 85 7.83 0.60 -2.24
N ARG A 86 7.61 -0.19 -1.20
CA ARG A 86 6.59 0.03 -0.17
C ARG A 86 7.25 0.09 1.18
N TYR A 87 6.84 1.07 1.98
CA TYR A 87 7.39 1.34 3.29
C TYR A 87 6.29 1.51 4.33
N ALA A 88 6.64 1.19 5.57
CA ALA A 88 5.86 1.55 6.74
C ALA A 88 6.77 1.92 7.90
N THR A 89 6.35 2.91 8.68
CA THR A 89 7.06 3.35 9.89
C THR A 89 6.08 3.60 11.02
N GLN A 90 6.48 3.26 12.24
CA GLN A 90 5.70 3.51 13.45
C GLN A 90 5.64 5.00 13.77
N VAL A 91 6.71 5.73 13.52
CA VAL A 91 6.80 7.18 13.79
C VAL A 91 6.20 7.92 12.60
N PRO A 92 5.11 8.69 12.77
CA PRO A 92 4.57 9.50 11.70
C PRO A 92 5.65 10.42 11.12
N LEU A 93 5.81 10.39 9.80
CA LEU A 93 6.71 11.28 9.12
C LEU A 93 6.15 12.70 9.13
N GLU A 94 7.05 13.66 9.26
CA GLU A 94 6.72 15.07 9.12
C GLU A 94 7.29 15.60 7.80
N LYS A 95 6.53 16.47 7.14
CA LYS A 95 6.91 17.04 5.83
C LYS A 95 8.25 17.78 5.87
N HIS A 96 8.63 18.37 7.00
CA HIS A 96 9.93 19.02 7.17
C HIS A 96 11.09 18.01 7.09
N THR A 97 11.04 16.95 7.89
CA THR A 97 12.03 15.85 7.89
C THR A 97 12.05 15.16 6.52
N TRP A 98 10.88 15.00 5.91
CA TRP A 98 10.74 14.44 4.57
C TRP A 98 11.46 15.25 3.49
N ASN A 99 11.30 16.57 3.47
CA ASN A 99 11.94 17.44 2.48
C ASN A 99 13.47 17.39 2.59
N GLN A 100 14.01 17.28 3.80
CA GLN A 100 15.44 17.10 4.02
C GLN A 100 15.90 15.74 3.47
N ALA A 101 15.22 14.66 3.83
CA ALA A 101 15.60 13.32 3.40
C ALA A 101 15.49 13.13 1.88
N THR A 102 14.40 13.61 1.26
CA THR A 102 14.20 13.54 -0.19
C THR A 102 15.11 14.47 -0.97
N GLY A 103 15.43 15.65 -0.43
CA GLY A 103 16.43 16.55 -1.00
C GLY A 103 17.83 15.94 -1.09
N VAL A 104 18.16 15.02 -0.19
CA VAL A 104 19.43 14.26 -0.21
C VAL A 104 19.32 13.01 -1.07
N ALA A 105 18.20 12.28 -0.99
CA ALA A 105 18.02 11.01 -1.67
C ALA A 105 17.80 11.15 -3.18
N LEU A 106 17.04 12.16 -3.60
CA LEU A 106 16.58 12.35 -4.97
C LEU A 106 17.42 13.40 -5.70
N LYS A 107 17.53 13.26 -7.02
CA LYS A 107 18.22 14.21 -7.88
C LYS A 107 17.22 15.05 -8.69
N GLY A 108 17.61 16.27 -9.02
CA GLY A 108 16.84 17.15 -9.90
C GLY A 108 15.88 18.07 -9.17
N LYS A 109 14.85 18.55 -9.88
CA LYS A 109 13.85 19.47 -9.34
C LYS A 109 12.79 18.68 -8.58
N LEU A 110 12.51 19.10 -7.36
CA LEU A 110 11.50 18.47 -6.50
C LEU A 110 10.20 19.28 -6.53
N LEU A 111 9.09 18.57 -6.75
CA LEU A 111 7.74 19.09 -6.54
C LEU A 111 7.12 18.32 -5.39
N VAL A 112 6.60 19.02 -4.38
CA VAL A 112 5.89 18.43 -3.25
C VAL A 112 4.48 19.01 -3.20
N MET A 113 3.47 18.16 -3.12
CA MET A 113 2.07 18.54 -3.10
C MET A 113 1.32 17.77 -2.01
N ASP A 114 0.47 18.48 -1.27
CA ASP A 114 -0.35 17.88 -0.22
C ASP A 114 -1.46 17.00 -0.80
N THR A 115 -1.73 15.88 -0.13
CA THR A 115 -2.91 15.03 -0.33
C THR A 115 -3.83 15.16 0.88
N GLU A 116 -4.92 14.38 0.94
CA GLU A 116 -5.87 14.44 2.05
C GLU A 116 -5.24 14.02 3.39
N HIS A 117 -4.33 13.04 3.38
CA HIS A 117 -3.75 12.45 4.60
C HIS A 117 -2.22 12.41 4.58
N GLY A 118 -1.58 13.11 3.64
CA GLY A 118 -0.14 13.16 3.51
C GLY A 118 0.29 14.04 2.35
N TRP A 119 1.22 13.56 1.53
CA TRP A 119 1.75 14.31 0.39
C TRP A 119 2.36 13.39 -0.67
N VAL A 120 2.46 13.92 -1.88
CA VAL A 120 3.20 13.32 -2.99
C VAL A 120 4.43 14.18 -3.32
N THR A 121 5.56 13.53 -3.57
CA THR A 121 6.81 14.14 -4.00
C THR A 121 7.21 13.57 -5.35
N LEU A 122 7.50 14.44 -6.31
CA LEU A 122 8.06 14.08 -7.60
C LEU A 122 9.48 14.61 -7.70
N SER A 123 10.37 13.79 -8.22
CA SER A 123 11.64 14.28 -8.76
C SER A 123 11.55 14.35 -10.28
N CYS A 124 11.95 15.49 -10.82
CA CYS A 124 12.02 15.75 -12.24
C CYS A 124 13.47 16.02 -12.65
N ALA A 125 13.85 15.59 -13.86
CA ALA A 125 15.10 16.00 -14.47
C ALA A 125 15.15 17.53 -14.59
N ASP A 126 16.37 18.07 -14.53
CA ASP A 126 16.61 19.48 -14.82
C ASP A 126 16.72 19.71 -16.34
N ASP A 127 15.65 19.34 -17.05
CA ASP A 127 15.46 19.58 -18.47
C ASP A 127 14.26 20.53 -18.69
N ALA A 128 14.09 20.99 -19.93
CA ALA A 128 12.99 21.90 -20.26
C ALA A 128 11.59 21.25 -20.08
N ALA A 129 11.52 19.91 -20.13
CA ALA A 129 10.28 19.15 -20.05
C ALA A 129 9.90 18.75 -18.60
N LEU A 130 10.80 18.96 -17.62
CA LEU A 130 10.68 18.44 -16.26
C LEU A 130 10.34 16.94 -16.26
N THR A 131 11.13 16.15 -16.99
CA THR A 131 10.88 14.71 -17.14
C THR A 131 10.83 14.01 -15.78
N VAL A 132 9.74 13.33 -15.46
CA VAL A 132 9.54 12.67 -14.15
C VAL A 132 10.48 11.48 -14.00
N LYS A 133 11.23 11.44 -12.90
CA LYS A 133 12.23 10.40 -12.57
C LYS A 133 11.80 9.50 -11.43
N SER A 134 11.13 10.07 -10.42
CA SER A 134 10.54 9.29 -9.36
C SER A 134 9.31 9.97 -8.78
N ILE A 135 8.45 9.15 -8.20
CA ILE A 135 7.24 9.59 -7.51
C ILE A 135 7.20 8.86 -6.18
N ILE A 136 6.97 9.60 -5.10
CA ILE A 136 6.83 9.05 -3.77
C ILE A 136 5.59 9.63 -3.12
N GLN A 137 4.68 8.77 -2.71
CA GLN A 137 3.49 9.14 -1.96
C GLN A 137 3.65 8.69 -0.52
N VAL A 138 3.36 9.59 0.42
CA VAL A 138 3.36 9.35 1.86
C VAL A 138 1.95 9.61 2.36
N GLU A 139 1.39 8.70 3.15
CA GLU A 139 0.07 8.84 3.77
C GLU A 139 0.11 8.39 5.23
N ASN A 140 -0.57 9.13 6.11
CA ASN A 140 -0.67 8.78 7.54
C ASN A 140 -1.85 7.84 7.85
N LYS A 141 -2.45 7.27 6.80
CA LYS A 141 -3.45 6.21 6.86
C LYS A 141 -3.17 5.20 5.76
N THR A 142 -3.72 4.00 5.93
CA THR A 142 -3.74 2.99 4.85
C THR A 142 -4.34 3.59 3.60
N PHE A 143 -3.67 3.40 2.47
CA PHE A 143 -4.14 3.87 1.17
C PHE A 143 -3.85 2.82 0.11
N ASP A 144 -4.69 2.80 -0.92
CA ASP A 144 -4.46 1.99 -2.11
C ASP A 144 -3.88 2.90 -3.19
N ALA A 145 -2.60 2.74 -3.49
CA ALA A 145 -1.92 3.54 -4.51
C ALA A 145 -2.20 2.96 -5.89
N ASP A 146 -2.61 3.79 -6.87
CA ASP A 146 -2.72 3.37 -8.27
C ASP A 146 -1.31 3.39 -8.88
N VAL A 147 -0.55 2.36 -8.50
CA VAL A 147 0.82 2.13 -8.94
C VAL A 147 0.89 2.10 -10.46
N GLU A 148 -0.14 1.60 -11.13
CA GLU A 148 -0.17 1.52 -12.59
C GLU A 148 -0.22 2.93 -13.21
N GLN A 149 -1.16 3.77 -12.79
CA GLN A 149 -1.26 5.15 -13.27
C GLN A 149 -0.04 5.97 -12.89
N LEU A 150 0.48 5.83 -11.67
CA LEU A 150 1.69 6.52 -11.22
C LEU A 150 2.91 6.11 -12.05
N SER A 151 3.05 4.82 -12.37
CA SER A 151 4.16 4.32 -13.18
C SER A 151 4.13 4.85 -14.61
N GLN A 152 2.95 5.11 -15.18
CA GLN A 152 2.80 5.68 -16.53
C GLN A 152 3.33 7.12 -16.63
N LEU A 153 3.53 7.81 -15.52
CA LEU A 153 4.10 9.16 -15.49
C LEU A 153 5.63 9.15 -15.59
N LEU A 154 6.29 8.04 -15.26
CA LEU A 154 7.75 7.95 -15.27
C LEU A 154 8.29 8.11 -16.69
N GLY A 155 9.36 8.90 -16.82
CA GLY A 155 9.97 9.23 -18.10
C GLY A 155 9.13 10.15 -18.99
N GLN A 156 7.97 10.62 -18.53
CA GLN A 156 7.14 11.58 -19.24
C GLN A 156 7.42 13.01 -18.77
N PRO A 157 7.15 14.03 -19.61
CA PRO A 157 7.11 15.41 -19.17
C PRO A 157 6.11 15.59 -18.03
N PHE A 158 6.46 16.41 -17.04
CA PHE A 158 5.57 16.69 -15.92
C PHE A 158 4.21 17.24 -16.39
N SER A 159 3.13 16.70 -15.84
CA SER A 159 1.77 17.14 -16.09
C SER A 159 0.95 17.07 -14.81
N LEU A 160 0.56 18.24 -14.31
CA LEU A 160 -0.23 18.35 -13.08
C LEU A 160 -1.56 17.59 -13.19
N SER A 161 -2.26 17.66 -14.33
CA SER A 161 -3.54 16.98 -14.51
C SER A 161 -3.43 15.46 -14.47
N LYS A 162 -2.39 14.89 -15.09
CA LYS A 162 -2.14 13.45 -15.03
C LYS A 162 -1.73 13.01 -13.62
N LEU A 163 -0.91 13.80 -12.93
CA LEU A 163 -0.54 13.55 -11.55
C LEU A 163 -1.75 13.55 -10.62
N LEU A 164 -2.59 14.59 -10.69
CA LEU A 164 -3.81 14.69 -9.89
C LEU A 164 -4.73 13.48 -10.12
N LYS A 165 -4.88 13.03 -11.38
CA LYS A 165 -5.66 11.83 -11.69
C LYS A 165 -5.08 10.57 -11.04
N ALA A 166 -3.75 10.42 -11.06
CA ALA A 166 -3.07 9.24 -10.53
C ALA A 166 -3.07 9.17 -8.99
N ILE A 167 -2.95 10.31 -8.30
CA ILE A 167 -2.96 10.36 -6.82
C ILE A 167 -4.37 10.43 -6.23
N GLN A 168 -5.38 10.75 -7.04
CA GLN A 168 -6.79 10.65 -6.66
C GLN A 168 -7.25 9.19 -6.76
N THR A 169 -6.59 8.29 -6.05
CA THR A 169 -7.14 6.95 -5.83
C THR A 169 -8.33 7.03 -4.89
N GLY A 170 -9.52 6.82 -5.46
CA GLY A 170 -10.76 6.70 -4.70
C GLY A 170 -11.95 7.54 -5.18
N THR A 171 -11.92 8.14 -6.37
CA THR A 171 -13.04 8.96 -6.89
C THR A 171 -13.80 8.38 -8.08
N THR A 172 -13.35 7.29 -8.71
CA THR A 172 -14.20 6.52 -9.64
C THR A 172 -14.61 5.19 -9.02
N SER A 173 -15.28 5.24 -7.88
CA SER A 173 -15.95 4.06 -7.34
C SER A 173 -17.05 3.62 -8.30
N LYS A 174 -17.01 2.36 -8.74
CA LYS A 174 -18.04 1.77 -9.60
C LYS A 174 -19.42 2.03 -9.00
N LEU A 175 -20.37 2.50 -9.82
CA LEU A 175 -21.76 2.61 -9.38
C LEU A 175 -22.32 1.19 -9.23
N VAL A 176 -22.70 0.81 -8.02
CA VAL A 176 -23.21 -0.53 -7.70
C VAL A 176 -24.74 -0.54 -7.70
N CYS A 177 -25.37 0.50 -7.13
CA CYS A 177 -26.83 0.65 -7.13
C CYS A 177 -27.26 1.92 -7.88
N SER A 178 -27.87 1.76 -9.05
CA SER A 178 -28.38 2.90 -9.81
C SER A 178 -29.57 3.60 -9.16
N CYS A 179 -30.44 2.87 -8.45
CA CYS A 179 -31.66 3.42 -7.83
C CYS A 179 -31.36 4.48 -6.76
N PHE A 180 -30.38 4.20 -5.90
CA PHE A 180 -30.01 5.07 -4.79
C PHE A 180 -28.63 5.69 -4.97
N ARG A 181 -28.05 5.55 -6.17
CA ARG A 181 -26.71 6.02 -6.55
C ARG A 181 -25.62 5.59 -5.57
N VAL A 182 -25.69 4.35 -5.10
CA VAL A 182 -24.72 3.80 -4.17
C VAL A 182 -23.52 3.28 -4.94
N THR A 183 -22.32 3.73 -4.56
CA THR A 183 -21.07 3.27 -5.14
C THR A 183 -20.40 2.19 -4.31
N GLU A 184 -19.46 1.49 -4.94
CA GLU A 184 -18.61 0.50 -4.28
C GLU A 184 -17.89 1.08 -3.05
N LYS A 185 -17.33 2.29 -3.16
CA LYS A 185 -16.66 2.98 -2.04
C LYS A 185 -17.60 3.22 -0.87
N GLN A 186 -18.83 3.67 -1.12
CA GLN A 186 -19.81 3.87 -0.04
C GLN A 186 -20.16 2.57 0.69
N ILE A 187 -20.19 1.43 -0.03
CA ILE A 187 -20.40 0.11 0.56
C ILE A 187 -19.20 -0.28 1.41
N ILE A 188 -17.98 -0.16 0.89
CA ILE A 188 -16.74 -0.50 1.62
C ILE A 188 -16.57 0.38 2.86
N ASP A 189 -16.76 1.70 2.72
CA ASP A 189 -16.68 2.66 3.83
C ASP A 189 -17.70 2.31 4.92
N ALA A 190 -18.93 1.94 4.55
CA ALA A 190 -19.95 1.50 5.52
C ALA A 190 -19.51 0.23 6.26
N ILE A 191 -18.92 -0.75 5.57
CA ILE A 191 -18.41 -1.97 6.20
C ILE A 191 -17.29 -1.65 7.18
N GLN A 192 -16.31 -0.84 6.77
CA GLN A 192 -15.09 -0.56 7.54
C GLN A 192 -15.31 0.38 8.72
N THR A 193 -16.14 1.43 8.56
CA THR A 193 -16.32 2.44 9.60
C THR A 193 -17.35 2.06 10.65
N GLN A 194 -18.33 1.22 10.31
CA GLN A 194 -19.46 0.89 11.19
C GLN A 194 -19.50 -0.59 11.61
N ASN A 195 -18.50 -1.40 11.24
CA ASN A 195 -18.40 -2.83 11.57
C ASN A 195 -19.68 -3.61 11.18
N HIS A 196 -20.28 -3.29 10.04
CA HIS A 196 -21.40 -4.08 9.54
C HIS A 196 -20.92 -5.50 9.23
N THR A 197 -21.70 -6.49 9.65
CA THR A 197 -21.39 -7.92 9.48
C THR A 197 -22.40 -8.64 8.60
N SER A 198 -23.40 -7.92 8.09
CA SER A 198 -24.45 -8.48 7.24
C SER A 198 -24.89 -7.52 6.14
N VAL A 199 -25.32 -8.10 5.01
CA VAL A 199 -25.88 -7.33 3.89
C VAL A 199 -27.11 -6.54 4.32
N ALA A 200 -27.93 -7.08 5.22
CA ALA A 200 -29.12 -6.40 5.74
C ALA A 200 -28.81 -5.05 6.42
N GLN A 201 -27.69 -4.96 7.14
CA GLN A 201 -27.24 -3.71 7.75
C GLN A 201 -26.77 -2.69 6.71
N LEU A 202 -26.10 -3.14 5.64
CA LEU A 202 -25.72 -2.27 4.53
C LEU A 202 -26.97 -1.74 3.79
N GLN A 203 -27.98 -2.59 3.61
CA GLN A 203 -29.25 -2.19 2.99
C GLN A 203 -30.03 -1.19 3.84
N SER A 204 -30.04 -1.33 5.16
CA SER A 204 -30.76 -0.37 6.03
C SER A 204 -30.12 1.02 6.00
N GLN A 205 -28.80 1.09 5.88
CA GLN A 205 -28.05 2.35 5.81
C GLN A 205 -28.04 2.97 4.41
N LEU A 206 -27.58 2.22 3.40
CA LEU A 206 -27.35 2.73 2.05
C LEU A 206 -28.57 2.60 1.14
N LYS A 207 -29.62 1.90 1.59
CA LYS A 207 -30.86 1.60 0.82
C LYS A 207 -30.63 0.78 -0.45
N CYS A 208 -29.39 0.33 -0.72
CA CYS A 208 -29.10 -0.46 -1.91
C CYS A 208 -29.95 -1.74 -1.95
N GLY A 209 -30.53 -2.04 -3.12
CA GLY A 209 -31.30 -3.26 -3.32
C GLY A 209 -32.70 -3.28 -2.70
N SER A 210 -33.17 -2.19 -2.07
CA SER A 210 -34.53 -2.10 -1.53
C SER A 210 -35.59 -1.61 -2.54
N ASN A 211 -35.18 -1.22 -3.75
CA ASN A 211 -36.08 -0.79 -4.84
C ASN A 211 -36.22 -1.90 -5.90
N CYS A 212 -35.26 -2.04 -6.82
CA CYS A 212 -35.32 -3.05 -7.89
C CYS A 212 -34.54 -4.35 -7.59
N GLY A 213 -33.74 -4.37 -6.52
CA GLY A 213 -32.96 -5.54 -6.11
C GLY A 213 -31.78 -5.97 -7.02
N SER A 214 -31.60 -5.37 -8.19
CA SER A 214 -30.62 -5.85 -9.19
C SER A 214 -29.15 -5.79 -8.73
N CYS A 215 -28.83 -4.89 -7.80
CA CYS A 215 -27.50 -4.74 -7.23
C CYS A 215 -27.15 -5.75 -6.12
N LEU A 216 -28.12 -6.53 -5.62
CA LEU A 216 -27.92 -7.41 -4.46
C LEU A 216 -26.82 -8.46 -4.63
N PRO A 217 -26.66 -9.14 -5.80
CA PRO A 217 -25.57 -10.10 -5.98
C PRO A 217 -24.18 -9.45 -5.86
N GLU A 218 -24.01 -8.26 -6.41
CA GLU A 218 -22.75 -7.52 -6.36
C GLU A 218 -22.48 -6.96 -4.94
N VAL A 219 -23.51 -6.44 -4.27
CA VAL A 219 -23.41 -6.02 -2.86
C VAL A 219 -23.03 -7.19 -1.98
N ALA A 220 -23.65 -8.36 -2.15
CA ALA A 220 -23.32 -9.56 -1.37
C ALA A 220 -21.89 -10.05 -1.64
N LYS A 221 -21.41 -9.95 -2.89
CA LYS A 221 -20.04 -10.27 -3.25
C LYS A 221 -19.04 -9.36 -2.53
N LEU A 222 -19.22 -8.04 -2.63
CA LEU A 222 -18.37 -7.05 -1.94
C LEU A 222 -18.43 -7.26 -0.42
N ALA A 223 -19.63 -7.44 0.12
CA ALA A 223 -19.86 -7.69 1.52
C ALA A 223 -19.13 -8.96 2.00
N ASN A 224 -19.23 -10.08 1.30
CA ASN A 224 -18.51 -11.31 1.66
C ASN A 224 -16.98 -11.16 1.57
N GLN A 225 -16.47 -10.42 0.57
CA GLN A 225 -15.04 -10.13 0.46
C GLN A 225 -14.53 -9.35 1.68
N HIS A 226 -15.30 -8.37 2.17
CA HIS A 226 -14.88 -7.48 3.25
C HIS A 226 -15.31 -7.92 4.66
N PHE A 227 -16.39 -8.71 4.81
CA PHE A 227 -16.84 -9.25 6.10
C PHE A 227 -15.90 -10.32 6.65
N GLN A 228 -15.24 -11.10 5.78
CA GLN A 228 -14.20 -12.05 6.21
C GLN A 228 -12.81 -11.42 6.35
N HIS A 229 -12.58 -10.24 5.75
CA HIS A 229 -11.36 -9.43 5.94
C HIS A 229 -11.49 -8.44 7.10
N ALA A 230 -12.19 -8.84 8.18
CA ALA A 230 -12.28 -8.06 9.39
C ALA A 230 -10.88 -7.82 9.98
N GLN A 231 -10.46 -6.55 9.93
CA GLN A 231 -9.23 -5.98 10.48
C GLN A 231 -7.95 -6.53 9.84
N HIS A 232 -7.49 -5.86 8.78
CA HIS A 232 -6.04 -5.80 8.53
C HIS A 232 -5.41 -5.13 9.76
N ILE A 233 -4.89 -5.95 10.66
CA ILE A 233 -4.03 -5.48 11.75
C ILE A 233 -2.61 -5.61 11.23
N ASP A 234 -1.92 -4.49 11.12
CA ASP A 234 -0.49 -4.51 10.88
C ASP A 234 0.18 -5.18 12.09
N VAL A 235 1.05 -6.15 11.82
CA VAL A 235 1.68 -6.96 12.85
C VAL A 235 3.17 -7.02 12.67
N ILE A 236 3.90 -7.04 13.78
CA ILE A 236 5.29 -7.49 13.81
C ILE A 236 5.33 -8.91 14.33
N VAL A 237 6.19 -9.72 13.70
CA VAL A 237 6.49 -11.08 14.11
C VAL A 237 7.90 -11.09 14.71
N LYS A 238 8.01 -11.48 15.98
CA LYS A 238 9.28 -11.66 16.69
C LYS A 238 9.45 -13.11 17.09
#